data_AF-A0A933D1X9-F1
#
_entry.id   AF-A0A933D1X9-F1
#
_cell.length_a   1.000
_cell.length_b   1.000
_cell.length_c   1.000
_cell.angle_alpha   90.00
_cell.angle_beta   90.00
_cell.angle_gamma   90.00
#
_symmetry.space_group_name_H-M   'P 1'
#
loop_
_entity.id
_entity.type
_entity.pdbx_description
1 polymer ?
#
loop_
_entity_poly.entity_id
_entity_poly.type
_entity_poly.pdbx_seq_one_letter_code
_entity_poly.pdbx_strand_id
1 'polypeptide(L)'
;MSRKNFVLDTNVLLHDPYAMFNFEDNHVLIPIYVIEEIDSFKKEMSERGRNSREVARILDRFRHQGRLSDGVPTEKGGVLRVVIGQGTMPQVLRKSHVADNY
;
A
#
# COMPACT_ATOMS: atom_id res chain seq x y z
N MET A 1 19.86 15.16 -4.58
CA MET A 1 18.41 15.38 -4.37
C MET A 1 17.98 14.66 -3.10
N SER A 2 16.95 15.16 -2.40
CA SER A 2 16.39 14.49 -1.21
C SER A 2 15.34 13.48 -1.64
N ARG A 3 15.45 12.24 -1.18
CA ARG A 3 14.40 11.22 -1.34
C ARG A 3 13.15 11.63 -0.58
N LYS A 4 11.98 11.42 -1.18
CA LYS A 4 10.67 11.68 -0.57
C LYS A 4 10.08 10.40 0.02
N ASN A 5 9.16 10.57 0.96
CA ASN A 5 8.35 9.48 1.50
C ASN A 5 6.93 9.60 0.93
N PHE A 6 6.45 8.55 0.27
CA PHE A 6 5.09 8.42 -0.22
C PHE A 6 4.35 7.41 0.62
N VAL A 7 3.20 7.78 1.17
CA VAL A 7 2.35 6.86 1.93
C VAL A 7 1.24 6.38 1.00
N LEU A 8 1.15 5.06 0.80
CA LEU A 8 0.09 4.47 -0.01
C LEU A 8 -1.13 4.12 0.83
N ASP A 9 -2.29 4.41 0.25
CA ASP A 9 -3.59 4.02 0.76
C ASP A 9 -4.12 2.78 0.04
N THR A 10 -5.07 2.08 0.66
CA THR A 10 -5.71 0.89 0.12
C THR A 10 -6.38 1.16 -1.22
N ASN A 11 -7.08 2.29 -1.37
CA ASN A 11 -7.77 2.62 -2.62
C ASN A 11 -6.83 2.71 -3.82
N VAL A 12 -5.63 3.26 -3.62
CA VAL A 12 -4.61 3.33 -4.69
C VAL A 12 -4.20 1.93 -5.13
N LEU A 13 -3.96 1.04 -4.16
CA LEU A 13 -3.55 -0.34 -4.41
C LEU A 13 -4.69 -1.21 -4.98
N LEU A 14 -5.94 -0.94 -4.62
CA LEU A 14 -7.11 -1.62 -5.19
C LEU A 14 -7.42 -1.18 -6.61
N HIS A 15 -7.07 0.06 -6.98
CA HIS A 15 -7.20 0.55 -8.35
C HIS A 15 -6.04 0.06 -9.24
N ASP A 16 -4.81 0.14 -8.74
CA ASP A 16 -3.61 -0.34 -9.42
C ASP A 16 -2.70 -1.14 -8.47
N PRO A 17 -2.62 -2.48 -8.62
CA PRO A 17 -1.79 -3.31 -7.76
C PRO A 17 -0.29 -3.01 -7.90
N TYR A 18 0.14 -2.37 -8.99
CA TYR A 18 1.53 -2.02 -9.28
C TYR A 18 1.90 -0.59 -8.89
N ALA A 19 0.98 0.18 -8.29
CA ALA A 19 1.21 1.58 -7.95
C ALA A 19 2.48 1.81 -7.11
N MET A 20 2.83 0.86 -6.23
CA MET A 20 4.04 0.93 -5.40
C MET A 20 5.37 0.98 -6.17
N PHE A 21 5.37 0.68 -7.47
CA PHE A 21 6.55 0.74 -8.33
C PHE A 21 6.71 2.09 -9.06
N ASN A 22 5.77 3.02 -8.91
CA ASN A 22 5.73 4.26 -9.69
C ASN A 22 6.48 5.44 -9.02
N PHE A 23 7.25 5.18 -7.97
CA PHE A 23 7.90 6.20 -7.15
C PHE A 23 9.42 6.32 -7.34
N GLU A 24 9.98 5.78 -8.43
CA GLU A 24 11.41 5.87 -8.75
C GLU A 24 12.34 5.48 -7.57
N ASP A 25 13.26 6.36 -7.17
CA ASP A 25 14.22 6.13 -6.09
C ASP A 25 13.69 6.53 -4.69
N ASN A 26 12.41 6.84 -4.58
CA ASN A 26 11.78 7.31 -3.35
C ASN A 26 11.33 6.18 -2.43
N HIS A 27 10.99 6.53 -1.19
CA HIS A 27 10.47 5.57 -0.23
C HIS A 27 8.95 5.46 -0.34
N VAL A 28 8.45 4.24 -0.38
CA VAL A 28 7.03 3.89 -0.42
C VAL A 28 6.68 3.24 0.91
N LEU A 29 5.84 3.91 1.68
CA LEU A 29 5.39 3.49 3.00
C LEU A 29 3.97 2.96 2.90
N ILE A 30 3.75 1.72 3.30
CA ILE A 30 2.43 1.11 3.37
C ILE A 30 2.08 0.96 4.85
N PRO A 31 1.11 1.73 5.37
CA PRO A 31 0.65 1.54 6.74
C PRO A 31 0.13 0.11 6.98
N ILE A 32 0.36 -0.44 8.17
CA ILE A 32 -0.05 -1.82 8.46
C ILE A 32 -1.56 -2.05 8.27
N TYR A 33 -2.40 -1.05 8.56
CA TYR A 33 -3.86 -1.15 8.37
C TYR A 33 -4.25 -1.36 6.90
N VAL A 34 -3.45 -0.86 5.94
CA VAL A 34 -3.69 -1.08 4.50
C VAL A 34 -3.56 -2.57 4.16
N ILE A 35 -2.66 -3.29 4.85
CA ILE A 35 -2.51 -4.73 4.65
C ILE A 35 -3.76 -5.48 5.13
N GLU A 36 -4.31 -5.08 6.28
CA GLU A 36 -5.53 -5.65 6.86
C GLU A 36 -6.74 -5.41 5.95
N GLU A 37 -6.86 -4.21 5.39
CA GLU A 37 -7.92 -3.89 4.44
C GLU A 37 -7.77 -4.71 3.16
N ILE A 38 -6.57 -4.79 2.57
CA ILE A 38 -6.30 -5.63 1.39
C ILE A 38 -6.71 -7.08 1.63
N ASP A 39 -6.42 -7.62 2.82
CA ASP A 39 -6.83 -8.99 3.19
C ASP A 39 -8.34 -9.16 3.21
N SER A 40 -9.10 -8.15 3.67
CA SER A 40 -10.56 -8.18 3.65
C SER A 40 -11.14 -8.25 2.21
N PHE A 41 -10.53 -7.53 1.26
CA PHE A 41 -10.97 -7.49 -0.13
C PHE A 41 -10.68 -8.77 -0.92
N LYS A 42 -9.77 -9.64 -0.46
CA LYS A 42 -9.39 -10.88 -1.18
C LYS A 42 -10.53 -11.85 -1.44
N LYS A 43 -11.62 -11.75 -0.67
CA LYS A 43 -12.80 -12.61 -0.80
C LYS A 43 -13.75 -12.16 -1.90
N GLU A 44 -13.60 -10.94 -2.42
CA GLU A 44 -14.46 -10.43 -3.47
C GLU A 44 -14.15 -11.08 -4.83
N MET A 45 -15.19 -11.34 -5.60
CA MET A 45 -15.10 -11.78 -7.01
C MET A 45 -15.06 -10.60 -8.00
N SER A 46 -14.83 -9.39 -7.48
CA SER A 46 -14.72 -8.14 -8.23
C SER A 46 -13.30 -7.91 -8.76
N GLU A 47 -13.13 -6.89 -9.61
CA GLU A 47 -11.81 -6.37 -9.99
C GLU A 47 -11.00 -5.93 -8.77
N ARG A 48 -11.65 -5.26 -7.79
CA ARG A 48 -11.02 -4.88 -6.52
C ARG A 48 -10.47 -6.11 -5.79
N GLY A 49 -11.24 -7.20 -5.73
CA GLY A 49 -10.77 -8.46 -5.16
C GLY A 49 -9.64 -9.12 -5.96
N ARG A 50 -9.64 -8.98 -7.29
CA ARG A 50 -8.51 -9.43 -8.12
C ARG A 50 -7.24 -8.63 -7.81
N ASN A 51 -7.36 -7.31 -7.73
CA ASN A 51 -6.25 -6.41 -7.45
C ASN A 51 -5.72 -6.60 -6.03
N SER A 52 -6.58 -6.77 -5.02
CA SER A 52 -6.13 -7.06 -3.64
C SER A 52 -5.33 -8.36 -3.54
N ARG A 53 -5.75 -9.42 -4.27
CA ARG A 53 -4.98 -10.66 -4.37
C ARG A 53 -3.62 -10.43 -5.02
N GLU A 54 -3.54 -9.59 -6.04
CA GLU A 54 -2.27 -9.27 -6.71
C GLU A 54 -1.34 -8.42 -5.83
N VAL A 55 -1.86 -7.39 -5.15
CA VAL A 55 -1.11 -6.62 -4.15
C VAL A 55 -0.52 -7.53 -3.10
N ALA A 56 -1.31 -8.48 -2.57
CA ALA A 56 -0.81 -9.43 -1.60
C ALA A 56 0.30 -10.33 -2.13
N ARG A 57 0.21 -10.81 -3.39
CA ARG A 57 1.29 -11.57 -4.02
C ARG A 57 2.55 -10.72 -4.18
N ILE A 58 2.43 -9.46 -4.57
CA ILE A 58 3.56 -8.53 -4.68
C ILE A 58 4.24 -8.35 -3.31
N LEU A 59 3.45 -8.06 -2.27
CA LEU A 59 3.98 -7.89 -0.92
C LEU A 59 4.63 -9.16 -0.39
N ASP A 60 4.06 -10.33 -0.72
CA ASP A 60 4.66 -11.61 -0.37
C ASP A 60 6.02 -11.81 -1.06
N ARG A 61 6.16 -11.46 -2.34
CA ARG A 61 7.47 -11.48 -3.03
C ARG A 61 8.51 -10.60 -2.34
N PHE A 62 8.12 -9.41 -1.87
CA PHE A 62 9.03 -8.55 -1.11
C PHE A 62 9.42 -9.14 0.25
N ARG A 63 8.53 -9.88 0.94
CA ARG A 63 8.86 -10.59 2.20
C ARG A 63 9.96 -11.63 2.03
N HIS A 64 10.08 -12.21 0.84
CA HIS A 64 11.16 -13.15 0.52
C HIS A 64 12.51 -12.46 0.30
N GLN A 65 12.52 -11.15 0.05
CA GLN A 65 13.75 -10.35 -0.15
C GLN A 65 14.22 -9.67 1.14
N GLY A 66 13.36 -9.56 2.16
CA GLY A 66 13.72 -8.97 3.44
C GLY A 66 12.50 -8.65 4.32
N ARG A 67 12.76 -8.05 5.47
CA ARG A 67 11.72 -7.67 6.42
C ARG A 67 11.08 -6.36 5.97
N LEU A 68 9.80 -6.41 5.58
CA LEU A 68 9.04 -5.22 5.18
C LEU A 68 9.02 -4.10 6.24
N SER A 69 9.10 -4.44 7.54
CA SER A 69 9.17 -3.47 8.64
C SER A 69 10.45 -2.64 8.64
N ASP A 70 11.54 -3.21 8.14
CA ASP A 70 12.87 -2.60 8.11
C ASP A 70 13.06 -1.85 6.78
N GLY A 71 12.26 -2.21 5.77
CA GLY A 71 12.29 -1.68 4.42
C GLY A 71 13.04 -2.62 3.48
N VAL A 72 12.48 -2.83 2.28
CA VAL A 72 13.06 -3.67 1.24
C VAL A 72 13.37 -2.79 0.01
N PRO A 73 14.59 -2.84 -0.54
CA PRO A 73 14.92 -2.07 -1.74
C PRO A 73 14.01 -2.41 -2.93
N THR A 74 13.63 -1.40 -3.71
CA THR A 74 12.96 -1.60 -4.99
C THR A 74 13.99 -1.61 -6.11
N GLU A 75 13.64 -2.21 -7.26
CA GLU A 75 14.52 -2.26 -8.44
C GLU A 75 14.92 -0.86 -8.95
N LYS A 76 14.10 0.16 -8.68
CA LYS A 76 14.35 1.55 -9.08
C LYS A 76 15.22 2.34 -8.08
N GLY A 77 15.76 1.67 -7.05
CA GLY A 77 16.65 2.28 -6.05
C GLY A 77 15.95 2.90 -4.85
N GLY A 78 14.62 2.81 -4.79
CA GLY A 78 13.78 3.22 -3.66
C GLY A 78 13.68 2.15 -2.58
N VAL A 79 12.78 2.36 -1.62
CA VAL A 79 12.53 1.41 -0.51
C VAL A 79 11.04 1.23 -0.30
N LEU A 80 10.56 0.00 -0.30
CA LEU A 80 9.21 -0.35 0.12
C LEU A 80 9.23 -0.74 1.60
N ARG A 81 8.42 -0.08 2.43
CA ARG A 81 8.38 -0.35 3.86
C ARG A 81 6.94 -0.44 4.37
N VAL A 82 6.65 -1.44 5.19
CA VAL A 82 5.41 -1.49 5.97
C VAL A 82 5.63 -0.77 7.28
N VAL A 83 4.81 0.24 7.57
CA VAL A 83 4.95 1.08 8.77
C VAL A 83 3.82 0.81 9.76
N ILE A 84 4.20 0.64 11.03
CA ILE A 84 3.24 0.53 12.14
C ILE A 84 3.13 1.93 12.74
N GLY A 85 2.06 2.65 12.40
CA GLY A 85 1.73 3.92 13.05
C GLY A 85 0.92 3.69 14.32
N GLN A 86 1.12 4.52 15.35
CA GLN A 86 0.11 4.66 16.39
C GLN A 86 -1.15 5.24 15.73
N GLY A 87 -2.24 4.48 15.80
CA GLY A 87 -3.46 4.74 15.05
C GLY A 87 -3.96 6.18 15.20
N THR A 88 -4.05 6.87 14.08
CA THR A 88 -5.27 7.56 13.63
C THR A 88 -5.01 8.02 12.21
N MET A 89 -5.73 7.43 11.26
CA MET A 89 -5.91 8.02 9.94
C MET A 89 -6.30 9.49 10.15
N PRO A 90 -5.56 10.48 9.60
CA PRO A 90 -5.90 11.88 9.74
C PRO A 90 -7.38 12.07 9.41
N GLN A 91 -8.14 12.74 10.28
CA GLN A 91 -9.61 12.87 10.12
C GLN A 91 -10.00 13.45 8.75
N VAL A 92 -9.09 14.20 8.12
CA VAL A 92 -9.25 14.73 6.76
C VAL A 92 -9.40 13.63 5.70
N LEU A 93 -8.73 12.48 5.86
CA LEU A 93 -8.82 11.34 4.95
C LEU A 93 -10.06 10.49 5.22
N ARG A 94 -10.62 10.53 6.44
CA ARG A 94 -11.88 9.83 6.77
C ARG A 94 -13.10 10.43 6.08
N LYS A 95 -13.10 11.74 5.80
CA LYS A 95 -14.25 12.42 5.18
C LYS A 95 -14.40 12.15 3.69
N SER A 96 -13.33 11.73 3.01
CA SER A 96 -13.35 11.44 1.57
C SER A 96 -14.10 10.15 1.21
N HIS A 97 -14.30 9.23 2.15
CA HIS A 97 -15.06 7.99 1.92
C HIS A 97 -16.58 8.11 2.18
N VAL A 98 -17.07 9.28 2.61
CA VAL A 98 -18.49 9.47 2.98
C VAL A 98 -19.26 10.33 1.98
N ALA A 99 -18.62 10.84 0.92
CA ALA A 99 -19.22 11.89 0.09
C ALA A 99 -19.96 11.43 -1.19
N ASP A 100 -19.83 10.16 -1.60
CA ASP A 100 -20.37 9.73 -2.91
C ASP A 100 -21.53 8.74 -2.78
N ASN A 101 -22.53 9.07 -1.97
CA ASN A 101 -23.82 8.37 -2.02
C ASN A 101 -24.97 9.38 -1.80
N TYR A 102 -25.26 10.14 -2.86
CA TYR A 102 -26.53 10.84 -3.09
C TYR A 102 -27.01 10.53 -4.50
#